data_AF-A0A0A0KA71-F1
#
_entry.id   AF-A0A0A0KA71-F1
#
_cell.length_a   1.000
_cell.length_b   1.000
_cell.length_c   1.000
_cell.angle_alpha   90.00
_cell.angle_beta   90.00
_cell.angle_gamma   90.00
#
_symmetry.space_group_name_H-M   'P 1'
#
loop_
_entity.id
_entity.type
_entity.pdbx_description
1 polymer ?
#
loop_
_entity_poly.entity_id
_entity_poly.type
_entity_poly.pdbx_seq_one_letter_code
_entity_poly.pdbx_strand_id
1 'polypeptide(L)'
;MALLNASLCCSTPKIPSRSHLLLPPSISLHSTSQVFNQQLQATRNFVLSLGQPTFLAFVSASLFLADPALAFKGGGPYGAGVTRGQDLSGKDFSGKTLIKQDFKTSILRQANFKGANLLGASFFDADLTGADLSDADLRGADFSLANVTKANLSNANLEGALATGNTSFRGSTINGADFTDVPLREDQREYLCKVADGVNPTTGNATRETLLCD
;
A
#
# COMPACT_ATOMS: atom_id res chain seq x y z
N MET A 1 41.55 13.33 52.39
CA MET A 1 40.41 12.78 51.62
C MET A 1 39.27 13.78 51.74
N ALA A 2 38.73 14.19 50.58
CA ALA A 2 37.54 15.03 50.33
C ALA A 2 37.57 16.51 50.77
N LEU A 3 37.46 17.37 49.75
CA LEU A 3 37.39 18.83 49.72
C LEU A 3 35.92 19.30 49.63
N LEU A 4 35.66 20.51 50.16
CA LEU A 4 34.83 21.65 49.68
C LEU A 4 33.43 21.36 49.04
N ASN A 5 32.37 22.17 49.17
CA ASN A 5 32.31 23.63 49.32
C ASN A 5 30.88 24.11 49.67
N ALA A 6 30.82 25.37 50.09
CA ALA A 6 29.64 26.12 50.54
C ALA A 6 28.65 26.56 49.43
N SER A 7 27.42 26.94 49.84
CA SER A 7 26.69 28.07 49.23
C SER A 7 25.64 28.65 50.20
N LEU A 8 25.56 29.98 50.25
CA LEU A 8 24.63 30.80 51.07
C LEU A 8 23.57 31.49 50.19
N CYS A 9 22.40 31.72 50.82
CA CYS A 9 21.55 32.93 50.82
C CYS A 9 20.23 33.07 49.99
N CYS A 10 19.20 33.46 50.77
CA CYS A 10 18.15 34.50 50.59
C CYS A 10 16.76 34.25 49.92
N SER A 11 15.74 34.07 50.78
CA SER A 11 14.51 34.89 51.04
C SER A 11 13.48 35.32 49.95
N THR A 12 12.32 34.62 49.92
CA THR A 12 10.83 34.96 49.94
C THR A 12 10.23 36.23 49.24
N PRO A 13 8.89 36.40 48.90
CA PRO A 13 7.63 35.78 49.46
C PRO A 13 6.29 35.63 48.60
N LYS A 14 5.28 34.90 49.16
CA LYS A 14 3.76 34.97 49.22
C LYS A 14 2.72 34.93 48.01
N ILE A 15 1.87 33.85 47.98
CA ILE A 15 0.34 33.69 48.07
C ILE A 15 -0.60 34.38 47.01
N PRO A 16 -1.81 33.88 46.51
CA PRO A 16 -2.89 33.01 47.09
C PRO A 16 -3.73 31.98 46.23
N SER A 17 -4.42 31.08 46.97
CA SER A 17 -5.80 30.48 46.94
C SER A 17 -6.57 29.91 45.71
N ARG A 18 -7.00 28.63 45.88
CA ARG A 18 -8.31 27.94 45.62
C ARG A 18 -9.17 28.38 44.40
N SER A 19 -9.66 27.47 43.54
CA SER A 19 -10.78 26.57 43.87
C SER A 19 -11.27 25.69 42.67
N HIS A 20 -11.92 24.57 43.00
CA HIS A 20 -12.83 23.70 42.22
C HIS A 20 -12.28 22.64 41.24
N LEU A 21 -12.23 21.39 41.74
CA LEU A 21 -12.37 20.15 40.96
C LEU A 21 -13.80 20.05 40.40
N LEU A 22 -13.94 19.59 39.14
CA LEU A 22 -15.09 18.81 38.64
C LEU A 22 -14.60 17.92 37.46
N LEU A 23 -14.87 16.62 37.56
CA LEU A 23 -14.59 15.59 36.54
C LEU A 23 -15.50 15.74 35.30
N PRO A 24 -15.07 15.35 34.09
CA PRO A 24 -16.00 15.18 32.97
C PRO A 24 -16.66 13.78 32.98
N PRO A 25 -17.96 13.66 32.62
CA PRO A 25 -18.59 12.38 32.32
C PRO A 25 -18.44 11.99 30.85
N SER A 26 -18.67 10.71 30.61
CA SER A 26 -18.46 9.91 29.41
C SER A 26 -19.11 10.43 28.12
N ILE A 27 -18.38 10.33 27.00
CA ILE A 27 -18.87 10.61 25.65
C ILE A 27 -19.57 9.36 25.10
N SER A 28 -20.79 9.54 24.57
CA SER A 28 -21.48 8.57 23.71
C SER A 28 -21.30 8.93 22.23
N LEU A 29 -21.19 7.88 21.40
CA LEU A 29 -20.90 7.90 19.96
C LEU A 29 -22.03 8.55 19.13
N HIS A 30 -21.70 9.38 18.13
CA HIS A 30 -22.55 9.62 16.94
C HIS A 30 -21.78 10.00 15.67
N SER A 31 -22.02 9.17 14.63
CA SER A 31 -21.88 9.26 13.15
C SER A 31 -20.98 10.30 12.43
N THR A 32 -20.19 9.78 11.50
CA THR A 32 -19.12 10.37 10.66
C THR A 32 -19.57 11.08 9.36
N SER A 33 -20.81 11.55 9.22
CA SER A 33 -21.30 12.08 7.93
C SER A 33 -21.25 13.61 7.73
N GLN A 34 -20.72 14.40 8.68
CA GLN A 34 -20.69 15.88 8.56
C GLN A 34 -19.33 16.52 8.24
N VAL A 35 -18.23 15.77 8.14
CA VAL A 35 -16.89 16.37 7.97
C VAL A 35 -16.59 16.81 6.53
N PHE A 36 -17.32 16.32 5.52
CA PHE A 36 -16.93 16.51 4.12
C PHE A 36 -17.36 17.86 3.50
N ASN A 37 -18.38 18.54 4.02
CA ASN A 37 -18.94 19.74 3.37
C ASN A 37 -18.47 21.10 3.92
N GLN A 38 -17.55 21.13 4.89
CA GLN A 38 -17.05 22.40 5.45
C GLN A 38 -15.70 22.89 4.87
N GLN A 39 -14.95 22.05 4.15
CA GLN A 39 -13.61 22.43 3.65
C GLN A 39 -13.60 23.16 2.29
N LEU A 40 -14.71 23.21 1.55
CA LEU A 40 -14.73 23.84 0.22
C LEU A 40 -14.97 25.37 0.23
N GLN A 41 -15.27 25.98 1.39
CA GLN A 41 -15.50 27.43 1.49
C GLN A 41 -14.36 28.21 2.18
N ALA A 42 -13.38 27.53 2.76
CA ALA A 42 -12.28 28.17 3.51
C ALA A 42 -11.05 28.53 2.65
N THR A 43 -11.10 28.38 1.33
CA THR A 43 -9.98 28.70 0.42
C THR A 43 -10.24 29.88 -0.52
N ARG A 44 -11.39 30.56 -0.41
CA ARG A 44 -11.72 31.70 -1.28
C ARG A 44 -11.49 33.11 -0.71
N ASN A 45 -11.20 33.24 0.59
CA ASN A 45 -11.15 34.56 1.24
C ASN A 45 -9.80 34.95 1.87
N PHE A 46 -8.70 34.24 1.60
CA PHE A 46 -7.37 34.61 2.11
C PHE A 46 -6.37 34.91 0.99
N VAL A 47 -6.85 35.58 -0.05
CA VAL A 47 -6.00 36.43 -0.88
C VAL A 47 -6.58 37.82 -0.72
N LEU A 48 -5.99 38.63 0.17
CA LEU A 48 -5.87 40.09 0.09
C LEU A 48 -5.32 40.63 1.43
N SER A 49 -4.31 41.50 1.31
CA SER A 49 -3.82 42.46 2.30
C SER A 49 -2.72 42.05 3.29
N LEU A 50 -1.48 42.05 2.76
CA LEU A 50 -0.30 42.84 3.19
C LEU A 50 0.10 42.93 4.67
N GLY A 51 1.37 42.60 4.98
CA GLY A 51 1.98 43.07 6.23
C GLY A 51 3.35 42.57 6.72
N GLN A 52 4.30 42.10 5.88
CA GLN A 52 5.75 41.93 6.22
C GLN A 52 6.11 40.96 7.41
N PRO A 53 7.41 40.64 7.68
CA PRO A 53 8.15 39.58 7.02
C PRO A 53 8.89 38.70 8.05
N THR A 54 8.31 37.62 8.57
CA THR A 54 9.11 36.61 9.27
C THR A 54 8.48 35.25 9.06
N PHE A 55 8.92 34.55 8.01
CA PHE A 55 9.21 33.12 8.01
C PHE A 55 9.49 32.70 6.55
N LEU A 56 10.68 33.07 6.06
CA LEU A 56 11.34 32.29 5.03
C LEU A 56 11.85 31.00 5.68
N ALA A 57 10.95 30.06 5.93
CA ALA A 57 11.26 28.65 6.12
C ALA A 57 9.93 27.89 6.14
N PHE A 58 9.83 26.83 5.33
CA PHE A 58 8.71 25.88 5.29
C PHE A 58 7.51 26.21 4.38
N VAL A 59 7.76 26.72 3.17
CA VAL A 59 6.98 26.23 2.01
C VAL A 59 7.85 25.24 1.24
N SER A 60 8.19 24.13 1.90
CA SER A 60 8.94 23.03 1.29
C SER A 60 8.32 21.66 1.57
N ALA A 61 7.04 21.60 1.96
CA ALA A 61 6.38 20.34 2.27
C ALA A 61 4.93 20.20 1.77
N SER A 62 4.45 21.13 0.93
CA SER A 62 3.04 21.12 0.47
C SER A 62 2.87 20.90 -1.03
N LEU A 63 3.80 20.15 -1.66
CA LEU A 63 3.72 19.75 -3.07
C LEU A 63 4.29 18.33 -3.27
N PHE A 64 3.79 17.35 -2.52
CA PHE A 64 3.77 15.97 -3.02
C PHE A 64 2.48 15.74 -3.81
N LEU A 65 2.32 16.50 -4.90
CA LEU A 65 1.46 16.12 -6.03
C LEU A 65 2.31 15.49 -7.13
N ALA A 66 3.37 14.76 -6.75
CA ALA A 66 3.98 13.85 -7.69
C ALA A 66 3.00 12.67 -7.79
N ASP A 67 2.30 12.56 -8.91
CA ASP A 67 1.61 11.31 -9.25
C ASP A 67 2.59 10.17 -8.93
N PRO A 68 2.24 9.19 -8.09
CA PRO A 68 3.16 8.10 -7.77
C PRO A 68 3.64 7.38 -9.04
N ALA A 69 2.85 7.40 -10.13
CA ALA A 69 3.29 6.93 -11.45
C ALA A 69 4.31 7.85 -12.15
N LEU A 70 4.40 9.13 -11.80
CA LEU A 70 5.42 10.09 -12.28
C LEU A 70 6.63 10.20 -11.35
N ALA A 71 6.48 9.92 -10.05
CA ALA A 71 7.60 9.65 -9.16
C ALA A 71 8.25 8.28 -9.44
N PHE A 72 7.58 7.47 -10.28
CA PHE A 72 8.06 6.18 -10.74
C PHE A 72 9.17 6.32 -11.78
N LYS A 73 10.41 6.42 -11.33
CA LYS A 73 11.61 6.20 -12.16
C LYS A 73 12.20 4.84 -11.79
N GLY A 74 12.13 3.88 -12.72
CA GLY A 74 12.52 2.48 -12.58
C GLY A 74 13.71 2.14 -11.66
N GLY A 75 13.65 0.98 -10.99
CA GLY A 75 14.79 0.17 -10.57
C GLY A 75 15.33 0.39 -9.15
N GLY A 76 14.83 -0.35 -8.18
CA GLY A 76 15.40 -0.52 -6.83
C GLY A 76 14.31 -0.79 -5.79
N PRO A 77 14.62 -1.29 -4.57
CA PRO A 77 13.61 -1.41 -3.52
C PRO A 77 13.17 0.00 -3.18
N TYR A 78 12.07 0.46 -3.80
CA TYR A 78 11.59 1.81 -3.62
C TYR A 78 11.24 1.95 -2.15
N GLY A 79 11.51 3.11 -1.57
CA GLY A 79 11.14 3.38 -0.19
C GLY A 79 9.70 2.94 0.01
N ALA A 80 9.46 1.94 0.86
CA ALA A 80 8.18 1.25 0.98
C ALA A 80 6.99 2.22 1.12
N GLY A 81 7.22 3.42 1.67
CA GLY A 81 6.24 4.48 1.82
C GLY A 81 5.68 5.08 0.53
N VAL A 82 6.25 4.83 -0.67
CA VAL A 82 5.71 5.36 -1.94
C VAL A 82 4.54 4.53 -2.47
N THR A 83 4.57 3.21 -2.25
CA THR A 83 3.55 2.31 -2.82
C THR A 83 2.71 1.60 -1.79
N ARG A 84 3.18 1.45 -0.54
CA ARG A 84 2.45 0.77 0.54
C ARG A 84 1.27 1.60 1.04
N GLY A 85 0.11 0.95 1.18
CA GLY A 85 -1.10 1.54 1.72
C GLY A 85 -1.61 2.74 0.91
N GLN A 86 -1.23 2.83 -0.36
CA GLN A 86 -1.61 3.93 -1.25
C GLN A 86 -2.78 3.52 -2.16
N ASP A 87 -3.56 4.51 -2.60
CA ASP A 87 -4.44 4.34 -3.74
C ASP A 87 -3.67 4.58 -5.05
N LEU A 88 -3.47 3.49 -5.77
CA LEU A 88 -2.75 3.39 -7.03
C LEU A 88 -3.66 2.80 -8.12
N SER A 89 -4.98 2.99 -7.97
CA SER A 89 -5.96 2.52 -8.95
C SER A 89 -5.69 3.10 -10.33
N GLY A 90 -5.72 2.24 -11.36
CA GLY A 90 -5.53 2.62 -12.76
C GLY A 90 -4.10 3.08 -13.12
N LYS A 91 -3.13 2.98 -12.20
CA LYS A 91 -1.76 3.44 -12.46
C LYS A 91 -1.02 2.47 -13.38
N ASP A 92 -0.18 3.06 -14.23
CA ASP A 92 0.61 2.31 -15.20
C ASP A 92 2.00 1.97 -14.66
N PHE A 93 2.19 0.68 -14.42
CA PHE A 93 3.40 0.02 -13.99
C PHE A 93 3.97 -0.96 -15.05
N SER A 94 3.48 -0.91 -16.29
CA SER A 94 3.88 -1.85 -17.34
C SER A 94 5.38 -1.78 -17.67
N GLY A 95 5.98 -2.96 -17.87
CA GLY A 95 7.39 -3.14 -18.24
C GLY A 95 8.41 -2.68 -17.20
N LYS A 96 7.98 -2.27 -16.01
CA LYS A 96 8.86 -1.67 -15.00
C LYS A 96 9.52 -2.72 -14.10
N THR A 97 10.71 -2.40 -13.61
CA THR A 97 11.42 -3.20 -12.60
C THR A 97 10.98 -2.81 -11.19
N LEU A 98 10.29 -3.74 -10.52
CA LEU A 98 9.60 -3.63 -9.24
C LEU A 98 10.00 -4.76 -8.27
N ILE A 99 11.22 -5.26 -8.40
CA ILE A 99 11.76 -6.35 -7.59
C ILE A 99 11.61 -6.00 -6.10
N LYS A 100 10.98 -6.90 -5.34
CA LYS A 100 10.72 -6.79 -3.90
C LYS A 100 9.93 -5.54 -3.49
N GLN A 101 9.14 -4.97 -4.40
CA GLN A 101 8.39 -3.76 -4.08
C GLN A 101 7.27 -4.01 -3.08
N ASP A 102 7.09 -3.08 -2.14
CA ASP A 102 6.08 -3.16 -1.08
C ASP A 102 4.77 -2.48 -1.51
N PHE A 103 3.81 -3.27 -2.00
CA PHE A 103 2.43 -2.86 -2.29
C PHE A 103 1.45 -3.32 -1.20
N LYS A 104 1.94 -3.62 0.01
CA LYS A 104 1.09 -4.11 1.10
C LYS A 104 -0.07 -3.16 1.35
N THR A 105 -1.27 -3.70 1.52
CA THR A 105 -2.51 -2.96 1.84
C THR A 105 -2.90 -1.88 0.82
N SER A 106 -2.32 -1.88 -0.37
CA SER A 106 -2.58 -0.86 -1.39
C SER A 106 -3.81 -1.17 -2.23
N ILE A 107 -4.43 -0.12 -2.76
CA ILE A 107 -5.53 -0.24 -3.73
C ILE A 107 -4.92 -0.15 -5.12
N LEU A 108 -4.91 -1.26 -5.86
CA LEU A 108 -4.30 -1.44 -7.18
C LEU A 108 -5.34 -1.84 -8.23
N ARG A 109 -6.59 -1.43 -8.02
CA ARG A 109 -7.69 -1.74 -8.92
C ARG A 109 -7.39 -1.24 -10.32
N GLN A 110 -7.50 -2.11 -11.31
CA GLN A 110 -7.22 -1.78 -12.72
C GLN A 110 -5.81 -1.22 -12.98
N ALA A 111 -4.85 -1.42 -12.06
CA ALA A 111 -3.46 -1.05 -12.31
C ALA A 111 -2.87 -1.94 -13.41
N ASN A 112 -1.98 -1.37 -14.22
CA ASN A 112 -1.33 -2.07 -15.33
C ASN A 112 0.08 -2.48 -14.93
N PHE A 113 0.31 -3.75 -14.66
CA PHE A 113 1.62 -4.37 -14.39
C PHE A 113 2.09 -5.26 -15.54
N LYS A 114 1.52 -5.11 -16.75
CA LYS A 114 1.86 -5.94 -17.90
C LYS A 114 3.37 -5.97 -18.15
N GLY A 115 3.95 -7.18 -18.20
CA GLY A 115 5.38 -7.40 -18.44
C GLY A 115 6.31 -6.81 -17.37
N ALA A 116 5.80 -6.44 -16.19
CA ALA A 116 6.63 -5.92 -15.11
C ALA A 116 7.48 -7.02 -14.47
N ASN A 117 8.66 -6.65 -13.96
CA ASN A 117 9.49 -7.54 -13.14
C ASN A 117 9.17 -7.29 -11.67
N LEU A 118 8.36 -8.16 -11.09
CA LEU A 118 7.82 -8.11 -9.73
C LEU A 118 8.39 -9.23 -8.84
N LEU A 119 9.60 -9.71 -9.16
CA LEU A 119 10.29 -10.76 -8.40
C LEU A 119 10.28 -10.44 -6.89
N GLY A 120 9.61 -11.27 -6.09
CA GLY A 120 9.52 -11.11 -4.64
C GLY A 120 8.73 -9.91 -4.15
N ALA A 121 7.93 -9.24 -5.00
CA ALA A 121 7.09 -8.12 -4.59
C ALA A 121 6.02 -8.55 -3.56
N SER A 122 5.65 -7.65 -2.64
CA SER A 122 4.60 -7.91 -1.66
C SER A 122 3.31 -7.21 -2.08
N PHE A 123 2.27 -8.00 -2.35
CA PHE A 123 0.88 -7.58 -2.52
C PHE A 123 0.03 -8.01 -1.31
N PHE A 124 0.65 -8.20 -0.15
CA PHE A 124 -0.03 -8.66 1.06
C PHE A 124 -1.24 -7.77 1.36
N ASP A 125 -2.44 -8.37 1.44
CA ASP A 125 -3.70 -7.68 1.72
C ASP A 125 -4.01 -6.50 0.74
N ALA A 126 -3.48 -6.55 -0.48
CA ALA A 126 -3.73 -5.54 -1.51
C ALA A 126 -5.01 -5.86 -2.31
N ASP A 127 -5.64 -4.83 -2.88
CA ASP A 127 -6.78 -4.97 -3.79
C ASP A 127 -6.32 -4.80 -5.25
N LEU A 128 -6.13 -5.93 -5.93
CA LEU A 128 -5.73 -6.03 -7.34
C LEU A 128 -6.93 -6.28 -8.26
N THR A 129 -8.16 -5.93 -7.84
CA THR A 129 -9.35 -6.23 -8.64
C THR A 129 -9.21 -5.68 -10.06
N GLY A 130 -9.28 -6.55 -11.08
CA GLY A 130 -9.17 -6.14 -12.48
C GLY A 130 -7.80 -5.61 -12.91
N ALA A 131 -6.73 -5.80 -12.14
CA ALA A 131 -5.37 -5.42 -12.54
C ALA A 131 -4.87 -6.27 -13.73
N ASP A 132 -4.03 -5.69 -14.57
CA ASP A 132 -3.36 -6.40 -15.65
C ASP A 132 -1.96 -6.83 -15.22
N LEU A 133 -1.75 -8.12 -14.97
CA LEU A 133 -0.48 -8.74 -14.60
C LEU A 133 0.03 -9.65 -15.73
N SER A 134 -0.48 -9.48 -16.97
CA SER A 134 -0.09 -10.38 -18.05
C SER A 134 1.41 -10.30 -18.33
N ASP A 135 2.01 -11.43 -18.64
CA ASP A 135 3.43 -11.55 -18.97
C ASP A 135 4.40 -11.08 -17.86
N ALA A 136 3.91 -10.85 -16.63
CA ALA A 136 4.73 -10.37 -15.51
C ALA A 136 5.57 -11.50 -14.87
N ASP A 137 6.77 -11.14 -14.39
CA ASP A 137 7.60 -12.01 -13.55
C ASP A 137 7.21 -11.79 -12.08
N LEU A 138 6.43 -12.72 -11.52
CA LEU A 138 5.88 -12.69 -10.16
C LEU A 138 6.53 -13.73 -9.25
N ARG A 139 7.69 -14.29 -9.63
CA ARG A 139 8.28 -15.39 -8.87
C ARG A 139 8.59 -14.93 -7.44
N GLY A 140 8.17 -15.74 -6.47
CA GLY A 140 8.29 -15.45 -5.04
C GLY A 140 7.46 -14.26 -4.53
N ALA A 141 6.54 -13.69 -5.32
CA ALA A 141 5.68 -12.60 -4.87
C ALA A 141 4.69 -13.06 -3.79
N ASP A 142 4.32 -12.17 -2.87
CA ASP A 142 3.38 -12.47 -1.78
C ASP A 142 2.00 -11.87 -2.07
N PHE A 143 1.04 -12.71 -2.44
CA PHE A 143 -0.39 -12.40 -2.62
C PHE A 143 -1.24 -12.81 -1.41
N SER A 144 -0.65 -13.10 -0.26
CA SER A 144 -1.41 -13.54 0.92
C SER A 144 -2.45 -12.49 1.32
N LEU A 145 -3.69 -12.92 1.55
CA LEU A 145 -4.87 -12.09 1.82
C LEU A 145 -5.29 -11.14 0.67
N ALA A 146 -4.60 -11.13 -0.46
CA ALA A 146 -4.89 -10.20 -1.56
C ALA A 146 -6.21 -10.52 -2.27
N ASN A 147 -6.91 -9.47 -2.71
CA ASN A 147 -8.02 -9.63 -3.65
C ASN A 147 -7.50 -9.55 -5.08
N VAL A 148 -7.34 -10.69 -5.74
CA VAL A 148 -6.84 -10.80 -7.12
C VAL A 148 -7.98 -11.09 -8.10
N THR A 149 -9.21 -10.73 -7.76
CA THR A 149 -10.39 -11.07 -8.58
C THR A 149 -10.41 -10.31 -9.91
N LYS A 150 -10.84 -11.00 -10.98
CA LYS A 150 -10.92 -10.45 -12.34
C LYS A 150 -9.60 -9.92 -12.91
N ALA A 151 -8.47 -10.22 -12.27
CA ALA A 151 -7.17 -9.82 -12.76
C ALA A 151 -6.79 -10.64 -14.01
N ASN A 152 -5.95 -10.06 -14.86
CA ASN A 152 -5.36 -10.77 -15.98
C ASN A 152 -3.98 -11.30 -15.58
N LEU A 153 -3.82 -12.61 -15.40
CA LEU A 153 -2.56 -13.29 -15.10
C LEU A 153 -2.04 -14.09 -16.30
N SER A 154 -2.56 -13.84 -17.51
CA SER A 154 -2.16 -14.60 -18.70
C SER A 154 -0.64 -14.56 -18.88
N ASN A 155 0.00 -15.71 -19.11
CA ASN A 155 1.45 -15.87 -19.26
C ASN A 155 2.31 -15.42 -18.07
N ALA A 156 1.73 -15.03 -16.94
CA ALA A 156 2.49 -14.59 -15.78
C ALA A 156 3.26 -15.78 -15.17
N ASN A 157 4.47 -15.53 -14.66
CA ASN A 157 5.24 -16.55 -13.96
C ASN A 157 5.12 -16.32 -12.45
N LEU A 158 4.36 -17.18 -11.75
CA LEU A 158 4.14 -17.12 -10.31
C LEU A 158 4.97 -18.16 -9.54
N GLU A 159 6.04 -18.71 -10.11
CA GLU A 159 6.85 -19.75 -9.46
C GLU A 159 7.22 -19.37 -8.01
N GLY A 160 6.84 -20.22 -7.05
CA GLY A 160 7.11 -20.01 -5.63
C GLY A 160 6.39 -18.81 -4.99
N ALA A 161 5.41 -18.20 -5.65
CA ALA A 161 4.60 -17.13 -5.07
C ALA A 161 3.74 -17.67 -3.89
N LEU A 162 3.40 -16.79 -2.95
CA LEU A 162 2.55 -17.12 -1.80
C LEU A 162 1.12 -16.64 -2.04
N ALA A 163 0.12 -17.53 -1.89
CA ALA A 163 -1.30 -17.20 -2.06
C ALA A 163 -2.16 -17.69 -0.89
N THR A 164 -1.70 -17.40 0.34
CA THR A 164 -2.27 -17.94 1.58
C THR A 164 -3.41 -17.09 2.16
N GLY A 165 -4.18 -17.65 3.10
CA GLY A 165 -5.32 -16.95 3.71
C GLY A 165 -6.43 -16.68 2.69
N ASN A 166 -7.26 -15.65 2.87
CA ASN A 166 -8.44 -15.43 2.02
C ASN A 166 -8.16 -14.88 0.60
N THR A 167 -6.98 -15.15 0.02
CA THR A 167 -6.64 -14.76 -1.36
C THR A 167 -7.65 -15.33 -2.35
N SER A 168 -8.18 -14.48 -3.23
CA SER A 168 -9.21 -14.85 -4.20
C SER A 168 -8.77 -14.53 -5.64
N PHE A 169 -8.83 -15.54 -6.50
CA PHE A 169 -8.58 -15.45 -7.94
C PHE A 169 -9.87 -15.50 -8.78
N ARG A 170 -11.03 -15.29 -8.14
CA ARG A 170 -12.32 -15.46 -8.82
C ARG A 170 -12.45 -14.50 -10.02
N GLY A 171 -12.75 -15.07 -11.17
CA GLY A 171 -12.94 -14.37 -12.44
C GLY A 171 -11.64 -13.97 -13.14
N SER A 172 -10.49 -14.35 -12.60
CA SER A 172 -9.19 -14.01 -13.17
C SER A 172 -8.86 -14.93 -14.35
N THR A 173 -8.23 -14.36 -15.37
CA THR A 173 -7.73 -15.11 -16.53
C THR A 173 -6.34 -15.63 -16.20
N ILE A 174 -6.10 -16.93 -16.37
CA ILE A 174 -4.84 -17.59 -16.00
C ILE A 174 -4.21 -18.39 -17.14
N ASN A 175 -4.63 -18.12 -18.38
CA ASN A 175 -4.20 -18.87 -19.56
C ASN A 175 -2.68 -18.74 -19.73
N GLY A 176 -1.95 -19.87 -19.68
CA GLY A 176 -0.49 -19.87 -19.72
C GLY A 176 0.19 -19.33 -18.46
N ALA A 177 -0.51 -19.10 -17.35
CA ALA A 177 0.13 -18.75 -16.09
C ALA A 177 0.89 -19.96 -15.50
N ASP A 178 2.04 -19.72 -14.86
CA ASP A 178 2.84 -20.76 -14.22
C ASP A 178 2.67 -20.69 -12.69
N PHE A 179 2.09 -21.74 -12.09
CA PHE A 179 1.85 -21.86 -10.64
C PHE A 179 2.80 -22.84 -9.94
N THR A 180 3.96 -23.13 -10.55
CA THR A 180 4.95 -24.06 -9.98
C THR A 180 5.29 -23.64 -8.54
N ASP A 181 5.26 -24.60 -7.61
CA ASP A 181 5.55 -24.38 -6.19
C ASP A 181 4.70 -23.31 -5.49
N VAL A 182 3.52 -22.97 -6.03
CA VAL A 182 2.56 -22.08 -5.35
C VAL A 182 1.68 -22.91 -4.40
N PRO A 183 1.76 -22.68 -3.06
CA PRO A 183 0.89 -23.36 -2.12
C PRO A 183 -0.55 -22.82 -2.25
N LEU A 184 -1.44 -23.67 -2.76
CA LEU A 184 -2.87 -23.39 -2.92
C LEU A 184 -3.69 -24.29 -1.99
N ARG A 185 -4.74 -23.72 -1.39
CA ARG A 185 -5.78 -24.52 -0.75
C ARG A 185 -6.57 -25.32 -1.79
N GLU A 186 -7.24 -26.37 -1.33
CA GLU A 186 -8.04 -27.24 -2.17
C GLU A 186 -9.13 -26.47 -2.94
N ASP A 187 -9.86 -25.55 -2.28
CA ASP A 187 -10.89 -24.71 -2.91
C ASP A 187 -10.33 -23.78 -3.99
N GLN A 188 -9.15 -23.21 -3.76
CA GLN A 188 -8.47 -22.35 -4.74
C GLN A 188 -8.03 -23.16 -5.95
N ARG A 189 -7.40 -24.32 -5.73
CA ARG A 189 -6.96 -25.22 -6.80
C ARG A 189 -8.14 -25.72 -7.62
N GLU A 190 -9.21 -26.18 -6.97
CA GLU A 190 -10.43 -26.66 -7.63
C GLU A 190 -11.03 -25.57 -8.54
N TYR A 191 -11.09 -24.32 -8.06
CA TYR A 191 -11.57 -23.20 -8.86
C TYR A 191 -10.65 -22.91 -10.05
N LEU A 192 -9.33 -22.81 -9.82
CA LEU A 192 -8.35 -22.50 -10.86
C LEU A 192 -8.32 -23.59 -11.94
N CYS A 193 -8.40 -24.87 -11.56
CA CYS A 193 -8.41 -25.99 -12.49
C CYS A 193 -9.61 -26.03 -13.44
N LYS A 194 -10.72 -25.37 -13.08
CA LYS A 194 -11.90 -25.21 -13.97
C LYS A 194 -11.64 -24.21 -15.10
N VAL A 195 -10.73 -23.27 -14.90
CA VAL A 195 -10.43 -22.19 -15.86
C VAL A 195 -9.02 -22.27 -16.44
N ALA A 196 -8.19 -23.22 -15.98
CA ALA A 196 -6.81 -23.37 -16.39
C ALA A 196 -6.67 -23.99 -17.78
N ASP A 197 -5.99 -23.26 -18.66
CA ASP A 197 -5.53 -23.72 -19.98
C ASP A 197 -4.18 -23.09 -20.35
N GLY A 198 -3.62 -23.50 -21.49
CA GLY A 198 -2.43 -22.87 -22.06
C GLY A 198 -1.09 -23.37 -21.51
N VAL A 199 -0.03 -22.84 -22.12
CA VAL A 199 1.38 -23.11 -21.79
C VAL A 199 2.08 -21.78 -21.63
N ASN A 200 2.84 -21.62 -20.56
CA ASN A 200 3.58 -20.40 -20.32
C ASN A 200 4.66 -20.21 -21.39
N PRO A 201 4.67 -19.09 -22.14
CA PRO A 201 5.62 -18.87 -23.22
C PRO A 201 7.07 -18.66 -22.74
N THR A 202 7.25 -18.35 -21.45
CA THR A 202 8.57 -18.09 -20.86
C THR A 202 9.18 -19.37 -20.26
N THR A 203 8.38 -20.16 -19.54
CA THR A 203 8.87 -21.37 -18.86
C THR A 203 8.64 -22.66 -19.66
N GLY A 204 7.66 -22.67 -20.56
CA GLY A 204 7.24 -23.87 -21.30
C GLY A 204 6.35 -24.82 -20.49
N ASN A 205 6.01 -24.48 -19.25
CA ASN A 205 5.15 -25.32 -18.40
C ASN A 205 3.67 -25.13 -18.75
N ALA A 206 2.90 -26.22 -18.76
CA ALA A 206 1.45 -26.15 -18.94
C ALA A 206 0.77 -25.71 -17.64
N THR A 207 -0.15 -24.74 -17.70
CA THR A 207 -0.80 -24.17 -16.51
C THR A 207 -1.49 -25.24 -15.66
N ARG A 208 -2.19 -26.19 -16.31
CA ARG A 208 -2.88 -27.30 -15.62
C ARG A 208 -1.92 -28.23 -14.88
N GLU A 209 -0.75 -28.48 -15.44
CA GLU A 209 0.28 -29.33 -14.83
C GLU A 209 0.88 -28.62 -13.60
N THR A 210 1.20 -27.34 -13.70
CA THR A 210 1.72 -26.55 -12.56
C THR A 210 0.70 -26.42 -11.43
N LEU A 211 -0.60 -26.44 -11.75
CA LEU A 211 -1.70 -26.46 -10.79
C LEU A 211 -2.06 -27.85 -10.28
N LEU A 212 -1.41 -28.92 -10.76
CA LEU A 212 -1.73 -30.32 -10.40
C LEU A 212 -3.23 -30.62 -10.51
N CYS A 213 -3.82 -30.31 -11.67
CA CYS A 213 -5.27 -30.45 -11.90
C CYS A 213 -5.74 -31.87 -12.23
N ASP A 214 -4.81 -32.75 -12.60
CA ASP A 214 -5.09 -34.09 -13.13
C ASP A 214 -4.74 -35.19 -12.10
#